data_AF-A0A7U9MQX0-F1
#
_entry.id   AF-A0A7U9MQX0-F1
#
_cell.length_a   1.000
_cell.length_b   1.000
_cell.length_c   1.000
_cell.angle_alpha   90.00
_cell.angle_beta   90.00
_cell.angle_gamma   90.00
#
_symmetry.space_group_name_H-M   'P 1'
#
loop_
_entity.id
_entity.type
_entity.pdbx_description
1 polymer ?
#
loop_
_entity_poly.entity_id
_entity_poly.type
_entity_poly.pdbx_seq_one_letter_code
_entity_poly.pdbx_strand_id
1 'polypeptide(L)'
;MPKDNRNFFEKKKDWSEIKDTLLGAYLKPYFQKILTTRLPVFYVDCFSGKGRFEDGKPGSPIIALNVRKECMASTKSEKASIDMCFIDLNYAPELEMNLRDYGDFRWKPIIISGKYEEKIIEVLENKRNYNVFLYIDPYGIQALDSELFDRFSKFAFASFEMLINFNSFGFFREACRVLKVDYTKDVALTDLDDLIEYSPIHVDSSQKSVELLNKIAAGTYWQDIVNDLNP
;
A
#
# COMPACT_ATOMS: atom_id res chain seq x y z
N MET A 1 -12.90 -15.58 -15.44
CA MET A 1 -14.03 -15.29 -14.54
C MET A 1 -13.48 -14.52 -13.35
N PRO A 2 -14.16 -13.48 -12.83
CA PRO A 2 -13.74 -12.86 -11.58
C PRO A 2 -13.81 -13.94 -10.49
N LYS A 3 -12.70 -14.22 -9.79
CA LYS A 3 -12.74 -15.11 -8.62
C LYS A 3 -13.65 -14.43 -7.56
N ASP A 4 -14.52 -15.21 -6.92
CA ASP A 4 -15.41 -14.74 -5.86
C ASP A 4 -14.54 -14.26 -4.68
N ASN A 5 -14.58 -12.97 -4.38
CA ASN A 5 -13.63 -12.27 -3.50
C ASN A 5 -14.03 -12.31 -2.02
N ARG A 6 -15.10 -13.01 -1.66
CA ARG A 6 -15.57 -13.13 -0.26
C ARG A 6 -14.54 -13.79 0.67
N ASN A 7 -13.62 -14.59 0.10
CA ASN A 7 -12.73 -15.44 0.87
C ASN A 7 -11.35 -14.81 1.17
N PHE A 8 -11.08 -13.57 0.76
CA PHE A 8 -9.74 -12.97 0.95
C PHE A 8 -9.34 -12.87 2.42
N PHE A 9 -10.28 -12.49 3.27
CA PHE A 9 -10.04 -12.34 4.70
C PHE A 9 -10.24 -13.67 5.47
N GLU A 10 -10.71 -14.74 4.82
CA GLU A 10 -10.97 -16.03 5.50
C GLU A 10 -9.70 -16.65 6.08
N LYS A 11 -8.61 -16.62 5.32
CA LYS A 11 -7.31 -17.15 5.76
C LYS A 11 -6.18 -16.31 5.19
N LYS A 12 -5.25 -15.91 6.06
CA LYS A 12 -4.06 -15.18 5.63
C LYS A 12 -3.17 -16.07 4.76
N LYS A 13 -2.82 -15.57 3.58
CA LYS A 13 -1.91 -16.24 2.63
C LYS A 13 -0.44 -15.97 2.98
N ASP A 14 0.46 -16.87 2.59
CA ASP A 14 1.89 -16.77 2.90
C ASP A 14 2.52 -15.44 2.47
N TRP A 15 2.21 -14.96 1.26
CA TRP A 15 2.69 -13.65 0.79
C TRP A 15 2.18 -12.50 1.66
N SER A 16 0.96 -12.59 2.21
CA SER A 16 0.43 -11.60 3.15
C SER A 16 1.14 -11.65 4.50
N GLU A 17 1.62 -12.81 4.95
CA GLU A 17 2.43 -12.93 6.16
C GLU A 17 3.83 -12.33 5.97
N ILE A 18 4.44 -12.54 4.80
CA ILE A 18 5.75 -11.96 4.46
C ILE A 18 5.66 -10.44 4.44
N LYS A 19 4.66 -9.85 3.77
CA LYS A 19 4.43 -8.40 3.75
C LYS A 19 4.26 -7.82 5.14
N ASP A 20 3.42 -8.46 5.96
CA ASP A 20 3.14 -7.99 7.31
C ASP A 20 4.35 -8.08 8.23
N THR A 21 5.16 -9.13 8.07
CA THR A 21 6.45 -9.29 8.77
C THR A 21 7.44 -8.20 8.34
N LEU A 22 7.54 -7.94 7.03
CA LEU A 22 8.39 -6.89 6.49
C LEU A 22 7.98 -5.51 7.01
N LEU A 23 6.69 -5.18 6.97
CA LEU A 23 6.15 -3.92 7.49
C LEU A 23 6.50 -3.74 8.97
N GLY A 24 6.22 -4.75 9.80
CA GLY A 24 6.53 -4.69 11.23
C GLY A 24 8.03 -4.52 11.51
N ALA A 25 8.88 -5.28 10.80
CA ALA A 25 10.33 -5.20 10.92
C ALA A 25 10.89 -3.86 10.46
N TYR A 26 10.24 -3.21 9.49
CA TYR A 26 10.62 -1.90 8.97
C TYR A 26 10.19 -0.76 9.89
N LEU A 27 8.92 -0.76 10.33
CA LEU A 27 8.34 0.34 11.11
C LEU A 27 9.03 0.55 12.46
N LYS A 28 9.49 -0.53 13.10
CA LYS A 28 10.14 -0.44 14.42
C LYS A 28 11.41 0.42 14.41
N PRO A 29 12.44 0.10 13.61
CA PRO A 29 13.61 0.95 13.51
C PRO A 29 13.30 2.32 12.90
N TYR A 30 12.32 2.42 11.98
CA TYR A 30 11.88 3.71 11.44
C TYR A 30 11.35 4.64 12.54
N PHE A 31 10.33 4.23 13.30
CA PHE A 31 9.75 5.04 14.38
C PHE A 31 10.77 5.41 15.45
N GLN A 32 11.64 4.47 15.85
CA GLN A 32 12.69 4.76 16.82
C GLN A 32 13.66 5.86 16.35
N LYS A 33 14.04 5.86 15.07
CA LYS A 33 14.93 6.87 14.49
C LYS A 33 14.21 8.18 14.24
N ILE A 34 13.05 8.15 13.59
CA ILE A 34 12.37 9.36 13.13
C ILE A 34 11.89 10.21 14.31
N LEU A 35 11.53 9.60 15.45
CA LEU A 35 11.18 10.32 16.67
C LEU A 35 12.34 11.16 17.24
N THR A 36 13.59 10.87 16.89
CA THR A 36 14.76 11.67 17.33
C THR A 36 14.82 13.05 16.67
N THR A 37 14.13 13.24 15.54
CA THR A 37 13.96 14.55 14.89
C THR A 37 13.13 15.53 15.73
N ARG A 38 12.37 15.03 16.71
CA ARG A 38 11.44 15.79 17.56
C ARG A 38 10.34 16.52 16.79
N LEU A 39 10.08 16.08 15.55
CA LEU A 39 8.96 16.51 14.73
C LEU A 39 7.88 15.42 14.73
N PRO A 40 6.59 15.80 14.56
CA PRO A 40 5.50 14.84 14.59
C PRO A 40 5.57 13.89 13.39
N VAL A 41 5.17 12.64 13.60
CA VAL A 41 5.13 11.59 12.57
C VAL A 41 3.68 11.38 12.14
N PHE A 42 3.45 11.29 10.83
CA PHE A 42 2.15 10.92 10.26
C PHE A 42 2.32 9.67 9.41
N TYR A 43 1.81 8.55 9.93
CA TYR A 43 1.77 7.28 9.23
C TYR A 43 0.42 7.12 8.54
N VAL A 44 0.43 6.70 7.27
CA VAL A 44 -0.77 6.37 6.52
C VAL A 44 -0.66 4.97 5.95
N ASP A 45 -1.65 4.13 6.24
CA ASP A 45 -1.90 2.90 5.48
C ASP A 45 -2.94 3.20 4.41
N CYS A 46 -2.53 3.12 3.15
CA CYS A 46 -3.36 3.52 2.03
C CYS A 46 -4.38 2.44 1.62
N PHE A 47 -4.23 1.20 2.08
CA PHE A 47 -5.06 0.04 1.72
C PHE A 47 -5.28 -0.86 2.93
N SER A 48 -5.83 -0.29 4.00
CA SER A 48 -5.83 -0.86 5.35
C SER A 48 -6.66 -2.14 5.54
N GLY A 49 -7.64 -2.41 4.68
CA GLY A 49 -8.57 -3.53 4.84
C GLY A 49 -9.32 -3.49 6.17
N LYS A 50 -9.77 -4.67 6.64
CA LYS A 50 -10.48 -4.81 7.92
C LYS A 50 -9.58 -4.67 9.15
N GLY A 51 -8.26 -4.62 8.99
CA GLY A 51 -7.29 -4.61 10.08
C GLY A 51 -7.06 -5.96 10.79
N ARG A 52 -8.00 -6.91 10.67
CA ARG A 52 -7.91 -8.28 11.20
C ARG A 52 -8.52 -9.26 10.19
N PHE A 53 -7.90 -10.44 10.07
CA PHE A 53 -8.41 -11.56 9.28
C PHE A 53 -9.44 -12.37 10.09
N GLU A 54 -10.29 -13.14 9.41
CA GLU A 54 -11.31 -14.00 10.05
C GLU A 54 -10.66 -15.11 10.92
N ASP A 55 -9.43 -15.52 10.59
CA ASP A 55 -8.61 -16.43 11.40
C ASP A 55 -8.00 -15.77 12.66
N GLY A 56 -8.33 -14.50 12.90
CA GLY A 56 -7.90 -13.70 14.04
C GLY A 56 -6.53 -13.06 13.88
N LYS A 57 -5.76 -13.34 12.81
CA LYS A 57 -4.44 -12.75 12.60
C LYS A 57 -4.54 -11.23 12.36
N PRO A 58 -3.59 -10.44 12.88
CA PRO A 58 -3.56 -9.00 12.62
C PRO A 58 -3.17 -8.71 11.16
N GLY A 59 -3.76 -7.68 10.58
CA GLY A 59 -3.30 -7.05 9.34
C GLY A 59 -2.47 -5.78 9.61
N SER A 60 -2.09 -5.07 8.54
CA SER A 60 -1.19 -3.92 8.60
C SER A 60 -1.61 -2.80 9.59
N PRO A 61 -2.90 -2.44 9.76
CA PRO A 61 -3.29 -1.42 10.75
C PRO A 61 -2.95 -1.80 12.18
N ILE A 62 -3.29 -3.03 12.58
CA ILE A 62 -3.03 -3.53 13.93
C ILE A 62 -1.53 -3.68 14.17
N ILE A 63 -0.79 -4.15 13.17
CA ILE A 63 0.67 -4.26 13.24
C ILE A 63 1.29 -2.88 13.48
N ALA A 64 0.93 -1.88 12.66
CA ALA A 64 1.45 -0.52 12.81
C ALA A 64 1.11 0.07 14.18
N LEU A 65 -0.13 -0.10 14.66
CA LEU A 65 -0.56 0.38 15.98
C LEU A 65 0.22 -0.26 17.13
N ASN A 66 0.51 -1.56 17.05
CA ASN A 66 1.33 -2.27 18.04
C ASN A 66 2.77 -1.76 18.04
N VAL A 67 3.38 -1.61 16.86
CA VAL A 67 4.74 -1.06 16.73
C VAL A 67 4.81 0.37 17.28
N ARG A 68 3.79 1.21 17.00
CA ARG A 68 3.68 2.55 17.60
C ARG A 68 3.65 2.47 19.11
N LYS A 69 2.78 1.63 19.68
CA LYS A 69 2.64 1.48 21.14
C LYS A 69 3.98 1.12 21.79
N GLU A 70 4.72 0.17 21.22
CA GLU A 70 6.05 -0.22 21.69
C GLU A 70 7.07 0.93 21.60
N CYS A 71 7.09 1.65 20.48
CA CYS A 71 8.03 2.76 20.29
C CYS A 71 7.71 3.94 21.22
N MET A 72 6.43 4.25 21.41
CA MET A 72 5.98 5.31 22.32
C MET A 72 6.24 4.96 23.79
N ALA A 73 6.22 3.67 24.17
CA ALA A 73 6.57 3.23 25.51
C ALA A 73 8.09 3.27 25.80
N SER A 74 8.92 3.20 24.76
CA SER A 74 10.39 3.14 24.88
C SER A 74 11.10 4.46 24.57
N THR A 75 10.41 5.41 23.92
CA THR A 75 10.98 6.72 23.58
C THR A 75 11.21 7.57 24.83
N LYS A 76 12.30 8.34 24.83
CA LYS A 76 12.62 9.34 25.85
C LYS A 76 12.14 10.75 25.49
N SER A 77 11.55 10.92 24.30
CA SER A 77 11.07 12.22 23.83
C SER A 77 9.70 12.52 24.40
N GLU A 78 9.60 13.52 25.27
CA GLU A 78 8.34 13.99 25.85
C GLU A 78 7.38 14.59 24.81
N LYS A 79 7.92 14.99 23.65
CA LYS A 79 7.16 15.54 22.51
C LYS A 79 6.94 14.51 21.40
N ALA A 80 7.23 13.24 21.63
CA ALA A 80 6.99 12.20 20.63
C ALA A 80 5.52 12.17 20.25
N SER A 81 5.25 12.13 18.94
CA SER A 81 3.90 12.03 18.41
C SER A 81 3.93 11.18 17.14
N ILE A 82 3.04 10.18 17.10
CA ILE A 82 2.81 9.34 15.92
C ILE A 82 1.30 9.26 15.70
N ASP A 83 0.85 10.11 14.79
CA ASP A 83 -0.52 10.11 14.28
C ASP A 83 -0.63 9.04 13.19
N MET A 84 -1.75 8.32 13.17
CA MET A 84 -1.98 7.19 12.24
C MET A 84 -3.30 7.39 11.51
N CYS A 85 -3.26 7.19 10.19
CA CYS A 85 -4.40 7.24 9.31
C CYS A 85 -4.52 5.94 8.50
N PHE A 86 -5.73 5.43 8.38
CA PHE A 86 -6.03 4.21 7.65
C PHE A 86 -7.11 4.53 6.61
N ILE A 87 -6.79 4.29 5.34
CA ILE A 87 -7.70 4.49 4.21
C ILE A 87 -8.14 3.12 3.72
N ASP A 88 -9.45 2.95 3.52
CA ASP A 88 -9.99 1.77 2.83
C ASP A 88 -11.28 2.10 2.08
N LEU A 89 -11.45 1.49 0.91
CA LEU A 89 -12.62 1.70 0.07
C LEU A 89 -13.87 0.99 0.63
N ASN A 90 -13.71 -0.23 1.16
CA ASN A 90 -14.81 -1.16 1.39
C ASN A 90 -15.04 -1.52 2.87
N TYR A 91 -14.00 -1.41 3.70
CA TYR A 91 -13.96 -2.02 5.04
C TYR A 91 -13.75 -1.02 6.17
N ALA A 92 -13.92 0.28 5.92
CA ALA A 92 -13.78 1.30 6.95
C ALA A 92 -14.69 1.06 8.19
N PRO A 93 -15.98 0.67 8.05
CA PRO A 93 -16.83 0.37 9.21
C PRO A 93 -16.31 -0.82 10.05
N GLU A 94 -15.88 -1.90 9.40
CA GLU A 94 -15.32 -3.08 10.07
C GLU A 94 -13.98 -2.75 10.73
N LEU A 95 -13.16 -1.94 10.07
CA LEU A 95 -11.91 -1.45 10.63
C LEU A 95 -12.15 -0.60 11.89
N GLU A 96 -13.13 0.30 11.86
CA GLU A 96 -13.52 1.07 13.04
C GLU A 96 -13.92 0.16 14.21
N MET A 97 -14.69 -0.89 13.94
CA MET A 97 -15.06 -1.89 14.95
C MET A 97 -13.84 -2.63 15.49
N ASN A 98 -12.94 -3.08 14.62
CA ASN A 98 -11.76 -3.84 14.98
C ASN A 98 -10.70 -3.01 15.72
N LEU A 99 -10.73 -1.68 15.56
CA LEU A 99 -9.78 -0.75 16.18
C LEU A 99 -10.34 -0.03 17.42
N ARG A 100 -11.55 -0.36 17.89
CA ARG A 100 -12.18 0.28 19.07
C ARG A 100 -11.27 0.31 20.30
N ASP A 101 -10.57 -0.80 20.56
CA ASP A 101 -9.71 -0.94 21.74
C ASP A 101 -8.32 -0.31 21.57
N TYR A 102 -8.00 0.20 20.37
CA TYR A 102 -6.72 0.84 20.06
C TYR A 102 -6.75 2.37 20.23
N GLY A 103 -7.92 2.94 20.54
CA GLY A 103 -8.09 4.37 20.75
C GLY A 103 -8.06 4.75 22.24
N ASP A 104 -6.92 5.25 22.72
CA ASP A 104 -6.95 6.23 23.81
C ASP A 104 -7.28 7.62 23.23
N PHE A 105 -7.91 8.50 24.01
CA PHE A 105 -8.32 9.84 23.60
C PHE A 105 -7.17 10.65 22.97
N ARG A 106 -5.92 10.39 23.37
CA ARG A 106 -4.73 11.08 22.85
C ARG A 106 -4.23 10.57 21.50
N TRP A 107 -4.53 9.32 21.13
CA TRP A 107 -3.85 8.63 20.03
C TRP A 107 -4.81 7.85 19.14
N LYS A 108 -6.06 8.30 19.10
CA LYS A 108 -7.12 7.66 18.31
C LYS A 108 -6.73 7.66 16.83
N PRO A 109 -6.71 6.50 16.17
CA PRO A 109 -6.42 6.44 14.75
C PRO A 109 -7.52 7.10 13.92
N ILE A 110 -7.12 7.72 12.81
CA ILE A 110 -8.03 8.29 11.82
C ILE A 110 -8.38 7.19 10.82
N ILE A 111 -9.66 6.98 10.56
CA ILE A 111 -10.14 6.01 9.56
C ILE A 111 -10.90 6.78 8.49
N ILE A 112 -10.57 6.54 7.23
CA ILE A 112 -11.14 7.23 6.08
C ILE A 112 -11.71 6.21 5.10
N SER A 113 -12.99 6.33 4.83
CA SER A 113 -13.65 5.55 3.77
C SER A 113 -13.44 6.23 2.42
N GLY A 114 -12.91 5.47 1.45
CA GLY A 114 -12.75 5.93 0.08
C GLY A 114 -11.52 5.34 -0.60
N LYS A 115 -11.34 5.71 -1.88
CA LYS A 115 -10.16 5.32 -2.63
C LYS A 115 -8.94 6.14 -2.21
N TYR A 116 -7.79 5.49 -2.13
CA TYR A 116 -6.52 6.14 -1.81
C TYR A 116 -6.25 7.35 -2.71
N GLU A 117 -6.40 7.18 -4.03
CA GLU A 117 -6.10 8.17 -5.06
C GLU A 117 -6.95 9.44 -4.93
N GLU A 118 -8.16 9.28 -4.40
CA GLU A 118 -9.12 10.38 -4.19
C GLU A 118 -8.91 11.09 -2.85
N LYS A 119 -8.35 10.40 -1.84
CA LYS A 119 -8.28 10.88 -0.45
C LYS A 119 -6.89 11.34 -0.02
N ILE A 120 -5.82 10.76 -0.57
CA ILE A 120 -4.47 10.95 -0.02
C ILE A 120 -4.01 12.41 -0.01
N ILE A 121 -4.42 13.20 -0.99
CA ILE A 121 -4.02 14.62 -1.07
C ILE A 121 -4.64 15.42 0.07
N GLU A 122 -5.94 15.29 0.30
CA GLU A 122 -6.66 15.94 1.40
C GLU A 122 -6.06 15.51 2.77
N VAL A 123 -5.70 14.24 2.87
CA VAL A 123 -5.07 13.66 4.07
C VAL A 123 -3.70 14.30 4.37
N LEU A 124 -2.95 14.65 3.33
CA LEU A 124 -1.57 15.15 3.43
C LEU A 124 -1.43 16.68 3.40
N GLU A 125 -2.39 17.41 2.85
CA GLU A 125 -2.25 18.85 2.54
C GLU A 125 -1.91 19.71 3.77
N ASN A 126 -2.38 19.30 4.95
CA ASN A 126 -2.20 20.01 6.21
C ASN A 126 -1.02 19.47 7.05
N LYS A 127 -0.14 18.63 6.49
CA LYS A 127 0.97 17.97 7.22
C LYS A 127 2.31 18.67 7.06
N ARG A 128 2.31 20.01 7.02
CA ARG A 128 3.55 20.80 6.97
C ARG A 128 4.46 20.50 8.17
N ASN A 129 5.75 20.28 7.92
CA ASN A 129 6.77 19.91 8.92
C ASN A 129 6.52 18.59 9.67
N TYR A 130 5.66 17.70 9.15
CA TYR A 130 5.57 16.33 9.63
C TYR A 130 6.59 15.44 8.94
N ASN A 131 7.04 14.40 9.63
CA ASN A 131 7.67 13.24 9.01
C ASN A 131 6.55 12.31 8.52
N VAL A 132 6.40 12.16 7.21
CA VAL A 132 5.31 11.39 6.62
C VAL A 132 5.82 10.02 6.16
N PHE A 133 5.06 8.98 6.49
CA PHE A 133 5.31 7.61 6.03
C PHE A 133 4.04 7.06 5.36
N LEU A 134 4.15 6.61 4.11
CA LEU A 134 3.05 5.96 3.39
C LEU A 134 3.34 4.47 3.21
N TYR A 135 2.43 3.62 3.68
CA TYR A 135 2.38 2.21 3.31
C TYR A 135 1.36 2.03 2.18
N ILE A 136 1.85 1.62 1.01
CA ILE A 136 1.07 1.52 -0.22
C ILE A 136 1.08 0.06 -0.68
N ASP A 137 0.01 -0.68 -0.37
CA ASP A 137 -0.16 -2.09 -0.71
C ASP A 137 -1.42 -2.29 -1.55
N PRO A 138 -1.38 -1.91 -2.83
CA PRO A 138 -2.55 -1.88 -3.67
C PRO A 138 -3.03 -3.29 -4.03
N TYR A 139 -4.34 -3.38 -4.25
CA TYR A 139 -4.98 -4.57 -4.80
C TYR A 139 -4.73 -4.67 -6.33
N GLY A 140 -3.51 -5.01 -6.73
CA GLY A 140 -3.08 -5.05 -8.13
C GLY A 140 -2.26 -3.81 -8.53
N ILE A 141 -2.10 -3.57 -9.83
CA ILE A 141 -1.12 -2.58 -10.34
C ILE A 141 -1.70 -1.17 -10.59
N GLN A 142 -3.03 -0.99 -10.52
CA GLN A 142 -3.71 0.26 -10.90
C GLN A 142 -3.45 1.43 -9.96
N ALA A 143 -3.21 1.17 -8.69
CA ALA A 143 -3.21 2.20 -7.66
C ALA A 143 -1.89 2.99 -7.55
N LEU A 144 -0.88 2.61 -8.34
CA LEU A 144 0.37 3.35 -8.43
C LEU A 144 0.26 4.35 -9.56
N ASP A 145 -0.14 5.58 -9.21
CA ASP A 145 -0.15 6.71 -10.13
C ASP A 145 1.07 7.61 -9.86
N SER A 146 1.97 7.68 -10.84
CA SER A 146 3.18 8.52 -10.76
C SER A 146 2.85 10.01 -10.60
N GLU A 147 1.69 10.47 -11.10
CA GLU A 147 1.24 11.85 -10.94
C GLU A 147 0.98 12.21 -9.46
N LEU A 148 0.60 11.23 -8.62
CA LEU A 148 0.45 11.46 -7.17
C LEU A 148 1.81 11.70 -6.51
N PHE A 149 2.86 11.00 -6.94
CA PHE A 149 4.21 11.17 -6.38
C PHE A 149 4.78 12.56 -6.68
N ASP A 150 4.53 13.08 -7.89
CA ASP A 150 4.87 14.46 -8.26
C ASP A 150 4.09 15.51 -7.46
N ARG A 151 2.89 15.18 -6.99
CA ARG A 151 2.14 16.06 -6.08
C ARG A 151 2.69 15.99 -4.66
N PHE A 152 3.12 14.81 -4.20
CA PHE A 152 3.71 14.66 -2.87
C PHE A 152 4.99 15.47 -2.71
N SER A 153 5.82 15.55 -3.75
CA SER A 153 7.07 16.33 -3.75
C SER A 153 6.88 17.84 -3.60
N LYS A 154 5.65 18.35 -3.82
CA LYS A 154 5.30 19.78 -3.66
C LYS A 154 4.92 20.15 -2.23
N PHE A 155 4.68 19.18 -1.35
CA PHE A 155 4.33 19.46 0.04
C PHE A 155 5.57 19.78 0.88
N ALA A 156 5.39 20.64 1.88
CA ALA A 156 6.45 21.06 2.79
C ALA A 156 6.56 20.10 4.00
N PHE A 157 6.84 18.83 3.74
CA PHE A 157 7.13 17.83 4.78
C PHE A 157 8.53 18.01 5.37
N ALA A 158 8.75 17.52 6.58
CA ALA A 158 10.09 17.44 7.16
C ALA A 158 10.90 16.26 6.60
N SER A 159 10.21 15.12 6.44
CA SER A 159 10.68 13.96 5.70
C SER A 159 9.49 13.26 5.03
N PHE A 160 9.77 12.49 3.99
CA PHE A 160 8.75 11.71 3.29
C PHE A 160 9.35 10.35 2.91
N GLU A 161 8.68 9.29 3.30
CA GLU A 161 9.09 7.91 3.01
C GLU A 161 7.89 7.09 2.57
N MET A 162 8.10 6.16 1.63
CA MET A 162 7.06 5.27 1.14
C MET A 162 7.56 3.83 1.14
N LEU A 163 6.76 2.92 1.67
CA LEU A 163 6.93 1.49 1.49
C LEU A 163 5.83 0.99 0.57
N ILE A 164 6.22 0.62 -0.65
CA ILE A 164 5.30 0.23 -1.72
C ILE A 164 5.46 -1.27 -1.96
N ASN A 165 4.33 -2.00 -1.95
CA ASN A 165 4.28 -3.33 -2.51
C ASN A 165 3.90 -3.25 -4.00
N PHE A 166 4.75 -3.77 -4.88
CA PHE A 166 4.53 -3.73 -6.32
C PHE A 166 4.45 -5.15 -6.89
N ASN A 167 3.30 -5.49 -7.48
CA ASN A 167 3.14 -6.75 -8.20
C ASN A 167 3.75 -6.64 -9.60
N SER A 168 5.08 -6.78 -9.68
CA SER A 168 5.83 -6.70 -10.93
C SER A 168 5.40 -7.77 -11.95
N PHE A 169 5.13 -8.99 -11.49
CA PHE A 169 4.68 -10.07 -12.36
C PHE A 169 3.29 -9.82 -12.93
N GLY A 170 2.38 -9.31 -12.10
CA GLY A 170 1.06 -8.84 -12.53
C GLY A 170 1.15 -7.75 -13.59
N PHE A 171 1.99 -6.74 -13.34
CA PHE A 171 2.27 -5.67 -14.30
C PHE A 171 2.76 -6.23 -15.63
N PHE A 172 3.76 -7.09 -15.57
CA PHE A 172 4.41 -7.63 -16.75
C PHE A 172 3.47 -8.51 -17.59
N ARG A 173 2.58 -9.28 -16.94
CA ARG A 173 1.53 -10.05 -17.62
C ARG A 173 0.57 -9.16 -18.39
N GLU A 174 0.09 -8.08 -17.77
CA GLU A 174 -0.79 -7.13 -18.45
C GLU A 174 -0.06 -6.39 -19.58
N ALA A 175 1.23 -6.08 -19.40
CA ALA A 175 2.08 -5.49 -20.43
C ALA A 175 2.21 -6.39 -21.66
N CYS A 176 2.44 -7.70 -21.48
CA CYS A 176 2.49 -8.66 -22.58
C CYS A 176 1.13 -8.76 -23.30
N ARG A 177 0.01 -8.73 -22.57
CA ARG A 177 -1.34 -8.74 -23.16
C ARG A 177 -1.60 -7.52 -24.04
N VAL A 178 -1.21 -6.33 -23.57
CA VAL A 178 -1.37 -5.08 -24.31
C VAL A 178 -0.55 -5.10 -25.61
N LEU A 179 0.70 -5.58 -25.54
CA LEU A 179 1.60 -5.66 -26.70
C LEU A 179 1.41 -6.94 -27.55
N LYS A 180 0.49 -7.83 -27.18
CA LYS A 180 0.25 -9.12 -27.83
C LYS A 180 1.50 -10.01 -27.91
N VAL A 181 2.36 -9.93 -26.90
CA VAL A 181 3.52 -10.82 -26.74
C VAL A 181 3.07 -12.08 -26.02
N ASP A 182 3.41 -13.23 -26.59
CA ASP A 182 3.10 -14.53 -25.99
C ASP A 182 4.08 -14.84 -24.86
N TYR A 183 3.56 -14.87 -23.63
CA TYR A 183 4.31 -15.21 -22.43
C TYR A 183 3.97 -16.61 -21.89
N THR A 184 3.17 -17.40 -22.61
CA THR A 184 2.66 -18.71 -22.13
C THR A 184 3.74 -19.76 -21.92
N LYS A 185 4.93 -19.55 -22.48
CA LYS A 185 6.10 -20.42 -22.29
C LYS A 185 6.95 -20.05 -21.08
N ASP A 186 6.72 -18.87 -20.50
CA ASP A 186 7.45 -18.40 -19.33
C ASP A 186 6.75 -18.87 -18.05
N VAL A 187 7.36 -19.87 -17.41
CA VAL A 187 6.83 -20.49 -16.19
C VAL A 187 6.65 -19.45 -15.07
N ALA A 188 7.54 -18.45 -14.97
CA ALA A 188 7.44 -17.44 -13.93
C ALA A 188 6.26 -16.48 -14.14
N LEU A 189 5.76 -16.34 -15.38
CA LEU A 189 4.59 -15.53 -15.70
C LEU A 189 3.28 -16.33 -15.73
N THR A 190 3.36 -17.65 -15.84
CA THR A 190 2.21 -18.55 -15.86
C THR A 190 1.91 -19.21 -14.51
N ASP A 191 2.91 -19.48 -13.68
CA ASP A 191 2.77 -20.15 -12.37
C ASP A 191 2.56 -19.14 -11.23
N LEU A 192 1.53 -18.31 -11.39
CA LEU A 192 1.20 -17.21 -10.46
C LEU A 192 -0.17 -17.40 -9.80
N ASP A 193 -0.62 -18.65 -9.65
CA ASP A 193 -1.94 -18.97 -9.09
C ASP A 193 -2.16 -18.40 -7.67
N ASP A 194 -1.07 -18.15 -6.94
CA ASP A 194 -1.06 -17.54 -5.60
C ASP A 194 -1.15 -16.01 -5.61
N LEU A 195 -0.73 -15.35 -6.71
CA LEU A 195 -0.80 -13.90 -6.93
C LEU A 195 -2.18 -13.53 -7.48
N ILE A 196 -3.18 -13.66 -6.63
CA ILE A 196 -4.55 -13.22 -6.94
C ILE A 196 -4.60 -11.69 -7.01
N GLU A 197 -4.83 -11.16 -8.21
CA GLU A 197 -5.19 -9.76 -8.43
C GLU A 197 -6.70 -9.57 -8.20
N TYR A 198 -7.05 -8.76 -7.21
CA TYR A 198 -8.45 -8.51 -6.82
C TYR A 198 -9.21 -7.65 -7.83
N SER A 199 -8.50 -6.80 -8.56
CA SER A 199 -9.03 -6.05 -9.68
C SER A 199 -8.16 -6.33 -10.90
N PRO A 200 -8.49 -7.35 -11.72
CA PRO A 200 -7.83 -7.52 -12.99
C PRO A 200 -8.08 -6.25 -13.81
N ILE A 201 -7.01 -5.61 -14.28
CA ILE A 201 -7.18 -4.53 -15.24
C ILE A 201 -7.78 -5.17 -16.49
N HIS A 202 -8.91 -4.65 -16.95
CA HIS A 202 -9.35 -4.89 -18.31
C HIS A 202 -8.47 -4.06 -19.24
N VAL A 203 -7.26 -4.55 -19.49
CA VAL A 203 -6.43 -4.04 -20.57
C VAL A 203 -6.79 -4.75 -21.87
N ASP A 204 -6.76 -4.00 -22.94
CA ASP A 204 -6.83 -4.50 -24.31
C ASP A 204 -5.62 -3.97 -25.10
N SER A 205 -5.53 -4.31 -26.38
CA SER A 205 -4.46 -3.79 -27.22
C SER A 205 -4.71 -2.35 -27.70
N SER A 206 -5.43 -1.53 -26.92
CA SER A 206 -5.67 -0.13 -27.24
C SER A 206 -4.56 0.77 -26.73
N GLN A 207 -4.45 1.94 -27.37
CA GLN A 207 -3.55 3.01 -26.93
C GLN A 207 -3.84 3.45 -25.48
N LYS A 208 -5.10 3.36 -25.04
CA LYS A 208 -5.50 3.72 -23.67
C LYS A 208 -4.87 2.78 -22.64
N SER A 209 -4.80 1.48 -22.93
CA SER A 209 -4.15 0.51 -22.05
C SER A 209 -2.63 0.68 -22.01
N VAL A 210 -2.00 1.04 -23.13
CA VAL A 210 -0.58 1.41 -23.17
C VAL A 210 -0.31 2.64 -22.31
N GLU A 211 -1.12 3.69 -22.46
CA GLU A 211 -0.99 4.93 -21.66
C GLU A 211 -1.20 4.69 -20.17
N LEU A 212 -2.15 3.83 -19.79
CA LEU A 212 -2.35 3.44 -18.39
C LEU A 212 -1.10 2.76 -17.81
N LEU A 213 -0.51 1.79 -18.54
CA LEU A 213 0.71 1.12 -18.08
C LEU A 213 1.92 2.06 -18.05
N ASN A 214 2.01 3.03 -18.96
CA ASN A 214 3.04 4.08 -18.93
C ASN A 214 2.93 4.95 -17.67
N LYS A 215 1.71 5.30 -17.25
CA LYS A 215 1.49 6.06 -16.01
C LYS A 215 1.91 5.26 -14.77
N ILE A 216 1.58 3.97 -14.74
CA ILE A 216 1.93 3.07 -13.63
C ILE A 216 3.44 2.86 -13.54
N ALA A 217 4.11 2.64 -14.68
CA ALA A 217 5.56 2.47 -14.74
C ALA A 217 6.35 3.78 -14.67
N ALA A 218 5.68 4.94 -14.69
CA ALA A 218 6.31 6.25 -14.84
C ALA A 218 7.21 6.36 -16.10
N GLY A 219 6.81 5.74 -17.21
CA GLY A 219 7.56 5.78 -18.47
C GLY A 219 7.20 4.69 -19.46
N THR A 220 7.87 4.69 -20.61
CA THR A 220 7.64 3.74 -21.71
C THR A 220 8.65 2.58 -21.74
N TYR A 221 9.64 2.57 -20.85
CA TYR A 221 10.78 1.64 -20.88
C TYR A 221 10.37 0.16 -20.83
N TRP A 222 9.23 -0.14 -20.20
CA TRP A 222 8.72 -1.50 -20.07
C TRP A 222 8.36 -2.12 -21.42
N GLN A 223 8.05 -1.29 -22.43
CA GLN A 223 7.66 -1.76 -23.76
C GLN A 223 8.82 -2.47 -24.44
N ASP A 224 10.03 -1.91 -24.36
CA ASP A 224 11.24 -2.52 -24.91
C ASP A 224 11.56 -3.84 -24.20
N ILE A 225 11.44 -3.88 -22.87
CA ILE A 225 11.66 -5.09 -22.07
C ILE A 225 10.68 -6.21 -22.48
N VAL A 226 9.42 -5.88 -22.75
CA VAL A 226 8.42 -6.87 -23.18
C VAL A 226 8.70 -7.35 -24.61
N ASN A 227 9.12 -6.47 -25.51
CA ASN A 227 9.44 -6.86 -26.89
C ASN A 227 10.66 -7.79 -26.94
N ASP A 228 11.63 -7.65 -26.04
CA ASP A 228 12.81 -8.52 -25.94
C ASP A 228 12.48 -9.98 -25.60
N LEU A 229 11.26 -10.29 -25.12
CA LEU A 229 10.82 -11.68 -24.87
C LEU A 229 10.52 -12.47 -26.15
N ASN A 230 10.33 -11.80 -27.27
CA ASN A 230 10.16 -12.42 -28.59
C ASN A 230 11.40 -12.09 -29.46
N PRO A 231 12.55 -12.77 -29.26
CA PRO A 231 13.68 -12.69 -30.19
C PRO A 231 13.37 -13.32 -31.55
#